data_AF-A0A813LT58-F1
#
_entry.id   AF-A0A813LT58-F1
#
_cell.length_a   1.000
_cell.length_b   1.000
_cell.length_c   1.000
_cell.angle_alpha   90.00
_cell.angle_beta   90.00
_cell.angle_gamma   90.00
#
_symmetry.space_group_name_H-M   'P 1'
#
loop_
_entity.id
_entity.type
_entity.pdbx_description
1 polymer ?
#
loop_
_entity_poly.entity_id
_entity_poly.type
_entity_poly.pdbx_seq_one_letter_code
_entity_poly.pdbx_strand_id
1 'polypeptide(L)'
;MSHVIGAAAKDPSFQAAQGPRLQAAAWSAGRAGVDSTKKGLVEVRAYVQESHCSVQILCFCAAVALLVSSLLAVINVFHAFTNPFQYLFAFWNAVFAIVIIIMDGKPDWMGSAQTKLFSLAAFLATKSGRACFYLYVGSINLLLLPDSWFWKVVYLAIGGTLCAISAIMLLSSSGCCSNRHQETELREEAPGA
;
A
#
# COMPACT_ATOMS: atom_id res chain seq x y z
N MET A 1 6.41 -22.76 42.75
CA MET A 1 6.44 -24.05 42.02
C MET A 1 6.45 -23.76 40.51
N SER A 2 7.57 -23.28 39.96
CA SER A 2 7.62 -22.77 38.58
C SER A 2 9.01 -22.97 37.95
N HIS A 3 9.54 -24.20 37.92
CA HIS A 3 10.92 -24.40 37.47
C HIS A 3 11.25 -25.82 36.96
N VAL A 4 10.45 -26.46 36.10
CA VAL A 4 10.84 -27.77 35.51
C VAL A 4 10.27 -28.07 34.09
N ILE A 5 10.36 -27.14 33.12
CA ILE A 5 9.96 -27.45 31.72
C ILE A 5 11.11 -27.24 30.70
N GLY A 6 12.34 -26.98 31.14
CA GLY A 6 13.42 -26.51 30.25
C GLY A 6 14.48 -27.53 29.78
N ALA A 7 14.52 -28.76 30.30
CA ALA A 7 15.72 -29.61 30.14
C ALA A 7 15.63 -30.72 29.07
N ALA A 8 14.45 -31.00 28.51
CA ALA A 8 14.26 -32.16 27.61
C ALA A 8 14.53 -31.89 26.12
N ALA A 9 14.90 -30.66 25.72
CA ALA A 9 15.01 -30.28 24.31
C ALA A 9 16.42 -30.37 23.70
N LYS A 10 17.40 -30.93 24.43
CA LYS A 10 18.83 -30.84 24.05
C LYS A 10 19.51 -32.19 23.79
N ASP A 11 18.76 -33.21 23.42
CA ASP A 11 19.34 -34.48 22.95
C ASP A 11 19.73 -34.39 21.46
N PRO A 12 21.03 -34.40 21.11
CA PRO A 12 21.50 -34.27 19.73
C PRO A 12 21.09 -35.47 18.85
N SER A 13 20.73 -36.60 19.44
CA SER A 13 20.24 -37.79 18.73
C SER A 13 18.85 -37.60 18.11
N PHE A 14 18.00 -36.74 18.70
CA PHE A 14 16.69 -36.43 18.12
C PHE A 14 16.77 -35.47 16.92
N GLN A 15 17.78 -34.59 16.86
CA GLN A 15 18.01 -33.69 15.73
C GLN A 15 18.48 -34.43 14.46
N ALA A 16 19.29 -35.48 14.61
CA ALA A 16 19.82 -36.24 13.48
C ALA A 16 18.74 -37.08 12.75
N ALA A 17 17.74 -37.60 13.49
CA ALA A 17 16.68 -38.41 12.90
C ALA A 17 15.54 -37.60 12.27
N GLN A 18 15.35 -36.33 12.66
CA GLN A 18 14.27 -35.48 12.15
C GLN A 18 14.65 -34.67 10.89
N GLY A 19 15.94 -34.52 10.58
CA GLY A 19 16.45 -33.69 9.49
C GLY A 19 15.74 -33.84 8.13
N PRO A 20 15.64 -35.05 7.56
CA PRO A 20 15.08 -35.21 6.21
C PRO A 20 13.55 -35.09 6.17
N ARG A 21 12.83 -35.48 7.24
CA ARG A 21 11.36 -35.39 7.29
C ARG A 21 10.88 -33.95 7.52
N LEU A 22 11.59 -33.19 8.37
CA LEU A 22 11.24 -31.79 8.64
C LEU A 22 11.48 -30.91 7.41
N GLN A 23 12.53 -31.18 6.64
CA GLN A 23 12.83 -30.44 5.41
C GLN A 23 11.80 -30.71 4.29
N ALA A 24 11.35 -31.96 4.14
CA ALA A 24 10.28 -32.30 3.20
C ALA A 24 8.94 -31.65 3.58
N ALA A 25 8.59 -31.67 4.88
CA ALA A 25 7.38 -31.02 5.39
C ALA A 25 7.40 -29.50 5.22
N ALA A 26 8.55 -28.86 5.47
CA ALA A 26 8.74 -27.42 5.26
C ALA A 26 8.56 -27.04 3.77
N TRP A 27 9.06 -27.86 2.85
CA TRP A 27 8.92 -27.63 1.42
C TRP A 27 7.47 -27.78 0.94
N SER A 28 6.76 -28.80 1.42
CA SER A 28 5.33 -28.99 1.10
C SER A 28 4.45 -27.89 1.68
N ALA A 29 4.73 -27.45 2.92
CA ALA A 29 4.01 -26.35 3.55
C ALA A 29 4.25 -25.03 2.81
N GLY A 30 5.50 -24.78 2.38
CA GLY A 30 5.85 -23.63 1.55
C GLY A 30 5.08 -23.60 0.23
N ARG A 31 5.01 -24.72 -0.49
CA ARG A 31 4.25 -24.79 -1.77
C ARG A 31 2.75 -24.63 -1.57
N ALA A 32 2.17 -25.27 -0.55
CA ALA A 32 0.75 -25.11 -0.23
C ALA A 32 0.37 -23.66 0.13
N GLY A 33 1.27 -22.95 0.84
CA GLY A 33 1.13 -21.53 1.12
C GLY A 33 1.16 -20.67 -0.15
N VAL A 34 2.10 -20.95 -1.06
CA VAL A 34 2.21 -20.21 -2.33
C VAL A 34 0.97 -20.39 -3.20
N ASP A 35 0.46 -21.62 -3.34
CA ASP A 35 -0.72 -21.87 -4.19
C ASP A 35 -2.01 -21.29 -3.60
N SER A 36 -2.14 -21.28 -2.27
CA SER A 36 -3.26 -20.59 -1.59
C SER A 36 -3.18 -19.08 -1.78
N THR A 37 -1.97 -18.51 -1.73
CA THR A 37 -1.74 -17.07 -1.95
C THR A 37 -2.06 -16.67 -3.38
N LYS A 38 -1.72 -17.51 -4.38
CA LYS A 38 -2.05 -17.28 -5.79
C LYS A 38 -3.56 -17.21 -6.02
N LYS A 39 -4.34 -18.11 -5.42
CA LYS A 39 -5.81 -18.10 -5.55
C LYS A 39 -6.41 -16.82 -4.97
N GLY A 40 -5.98 -16.40 -3.78
CA GLY A 40 -6.41 -15.13 -3.19
C GLY A 40 -6.02 -13.91 -4.02
N LEU A 41 -4.81 -13.89 -4.61
CA LEU A 41 -4.38 -12.81 -5.50
C LEU A 41 -5.22 -12.72 -6.77
N VAL A 42 -5.66 -13.86 -7.34
CA VAL A 42 -6.53 -13.86 -8.52
C VAL A 42 -7.91 -13.29 -8.21
N GLU A 43 -8.48 -13.64 -7.05
CA GLU A 43 -9.79 -13.13 -6.62
C GLU A 43 -9.73 -11.62 -6.28
N VAL A 44 -8.69 -11.18 -5.57
CA VAL A 44 -8.44 -9.76 -5.33
C VAL A 44 -8.24 -9.01 -6.65
N ARG A 45 -7.54 -9.60 -7.63
CA ARG A 45 -7.35 -8.98 -8.95
C ARG A 45 -8.67 -8.85 -9.70
N ALA A 46 -9.54 -9.87 -9.66
CA ALA A 46 -10.86 -9.81 -10.27
C ALA A 46 -11.70 -8.70 -9.63
N TYR A 47 -11.69 -8.60 -8.29
CA TYR A 47 -12.37 -7.53 -7.56
C TYR A 47 -11.82 -6.14 -7.90
N VAL A 48 -10.49 -5.99 -7.99
CA VAL A 48 -9.83 -4.72 -8.36
C VAL A 48 -10.12 -4.33 -9.81
N GLN A 49 -10.21 -5.31 -10.73
CA GLN A 49 -10.58 -5.04 -12.12
C GLN A 49 -12.02 -4.55 -12.25
N GLU A 50 -12.96 -5.11 -11.50
CA GLU A 50 -14.34 -4.61 -11.44
C GLU A 50 -14.47 -3.28 -10.68
N SER A 51 -13.56 -3.00 -9.75
CA SER A 51 -13.71 -1.94 -8.75
C SER A 51 -12.65 -0.83 -8.82
N HIS A 52 -12.16 -0.48 -10.02
CA HIS A 52 -11.27 0.68 -10.17
C HIS A 52 -11.87 1.96 -9.55
N CYS A 53 -13.20 2.06 -9.56
CA CYS A 53 -13.97 3.12 -8.89
C CYS A 53 -13.83 3.06 -7.35
N SER A 54 -13.99 1.88 -6.74
CA SER A 54 -13.95 1.73 -5.27
C SER A 54 -12.60 2.10 -4.68
N VAL A 55 -11.50 1.75 -5.35
CA VAL A 55 -10.15 2.09 -4.88
C VAL A 55 -9.92 3.60 -4.90
N GLN A 56 -10.42 4.29 -5.94
CA GLN A 56 -10.36 5.75 -6.02
C GLN A 56 -11.17 6.41 -4.92
N ILE A 57 -12.36 5.89 -4.61
CA ILE A 57 -13.20 6.40 -3.52
C ILE A 57 -12.50 6.21 -2.17
N LEU A 58 -11.91 5.04 -1.90
CA LEU A 58 -11.17 4.80 -0.66
C LEU A 58 -9.97 5.74 -0.52
N CYS A 59 -9.20 5.93 -1.58
CA CYS A 59 -8.06 6.86 -1.59
C CYS A 59 -8.52 8.31 -1.37
N PHE A 60 -9.62 8.70 -2.02
CA PHE A 60 -10.25 10.00 -1.81
C PHE A 60 -10.71 10.19 -0.36
N CYS A 61 -11.40 9.21 0.23
CA CYS A 61 -11.82 9.25 1.64
C CYS A 61 -10.61 9.34 2.59
N ALA A 62 -9.55 8.57 2.33
CA ALA A 62 -8.31 8.62 3.11
C ALA A 62 -7.64 10.00 3.02
N ALA A 63 -7.61 10.61 1.83
CA ALA A 63 -7.06 11.96 1.63
C ALA A 63 -7.91 13.04 2.31
N VAL A 64 -9.24 12.94 2.26
CA VAL A 64 -10.13 13.86 3.00
C VAL A 64 -9.91 13.73 4.50
N ALA A 65 -9.81 12.50 5.03
CA ALA A 65 -9.50 12.27 6.44
C ALA A 65 -8.12 12.84 6.82
N LEU A 66 -7.11 12.70 5.95
CA LEU A 66 -5.78 13.27 6.12
C LEU A 66 -5.82 14.80 6.14
N LEU A 67 -6.60 15.41 5.25
CA LEU A 67 -6.77 16.86 5.17
C LEU A 67 -7.44 17.41 6.42
N VAL A 68 -8.57 16.82 6.84
CA VAL A 68 -9.28 17.23 8.06
C VAL A 68 -8.39 17.07 9.29
N SER A 69 -7.66 15.96 9.40
CA SER A 69 -6.70 15.72 10.48
C SER A 69 -5.60 16.78 10.53
N SER A 70 -5.07 17.16 9.36
CA SER A 70 -4.03 18.18 9.24
C SER A 70 -4.56 19.58 9.57
N LEU A 71 -5.81 19.90 9.20
CA LEU A 71 -6.45 21.16 9.57
C LEU A 71 -6.70 21.25 11.08
N LEU A 72 -7.16 20.18 11.71
CA LEU A 72 -7.33 20.10 13.16
C LEU A 72 -5.99 20.28 13.89
N ALA A 73 -4.91 19.71 13.35
CA ALA A 73 -3.56 19.91 13.89
C ALA A 73 -3.10 21.37 13.78
N VAL A 74 -3.42 22.06 12.67
CA VAL A 74 -3.11 23.48 12.45
C VAL A 74 -3.91 24.39 13.39
N ILE A 75 -5.19 24.11 13.63
CA ILE A 75 -6.06 24.94 14.50
C ILE A 75 -5.60 24.91 15.97
N ASN A 76 -4.89 23.86 16.40
CA ASN A 76 -4.32 23.77 17.75
C ASN A 76 -3.04 24.62 17.91
N VAL A 77 -3.10 25.89 17.50
CA VAL A 77 -1.97 26.83 17.41
C VAL A 77 -1.33 27.11 18.77
N PHE A 78 -2.13 27.07 19.85
CA PHE A 78 -1.63 27.34 21.21
C PHE A 78 -0.60 26.31 21.68
N HIS A 79 -0.66 25.07 21.18
CA HIS A 79 0.37 24.06 21.44
C HIS A 79 1.49 24.09 20.38
N ALA A 80 1.21 24.66 19.19
CA ALA A 80 2.09 24.64 18.03
C ALA A 80 3.36 25.49 18.17
N PHE A 81 3.35 26.54 19.00
CA PHE A 81 4.53 27.40 19.18
C PHE A 81 5.74 26.66 19.77
N THR A 82 5.52 25.53 20.44
CA THR A 82 6.59 24.72 21.03
C THR A 82 7.27 23.78 20.05
N ASN A 83 6.64 23.46 18.90
CA ASN A 83 7.10 22.43 17.97
C ASN A 83 6.89 22.85 16.50
N PRO A 84 7.72 23.76 15.96
CA PRO A 84 7.57 24.27 14.60
C PRO A 84 7.65 23.19 13.52
N PHE A 85 8.38 22.10 13.76
CA PHE A 85 8.48 20.96 12.84
C PHE A 85 7.14 20.27 12.63
N GLN A 86 6.33 20.11 13.69
CA GLN A 86 5.03 19.45 13.59
C GLN A 86 4.07 20.22 12.68
N TYR A 87 4.13 21.56 12.72
CA TYR A 87 3.34 22.42 11.85
C TYR A 87 3.77 22.29 10.39
N LEU A 88 5.09 22.26 10.14
CA LEU A 88 5.64 22.07 8.80
C LEU A 88 5.16 20.74 8.19
N PHE A 89 5.18 19.66 8.97
CA PHE A 89 4.67 18.36 8.53
C PHE A 89 3.16 18.35 8.29
N ALA A 90 2.37 18.95 9.18
CA ALA A 90 0.93 19.09 8.99
C ALA A 90 0.59 19.88 7.71
N PHE A 91 1.36 20.95 7.44
CA PHE A 91 1.23 21.73 6.22
C PHE A 91 1.55 20.91 4.97
N TRP A 92 2.68 20.18 4.95
CA TRP A 92 3.03 19.30 3.83
C TRP A 92 2.00 18.19 3.60
N ASN A 93 1.51 17.57 4.68
CA ASN A 93 0.45 16.56 4.61
C ASN A 93 -0.85 17.13 4.03
N ALA A 94 -1.23 18.36 4.40
CA ALA A 94 -2.39 19.04 3.82
C ALA A 94 -2.21 19.27 2.31
N VAL A 95 -1.03 19.72 1.87
CA VAL A 95 -0.72 19.90 0.45
C VAL A 95 -0.82 18.57 -0.31
N PHE A 96 -0.22 17.49 0.20
CA PHE A 96 -0.31 16.18 -0.43
C PHE A 96 -1.74 15.63 -0.45
N ALA A 97 -2.52 15.82 0.61
CA ALA A 97 -3.92 15.45 0.66
C ALA A 97 -4.74 16.16 -0.43
N ILE A 98 -4.52 17.47 -0.62
CA ILE A 98 -5.16 18.25 -1.69
C ILE A 98 -4.77 17.71 -3.06
N VAL A 99 -3.49 17.39 -3.28
CA VAL A 99 -3.04 16.78 -4.54
C VAL A 99 -3.75 15.46 -4.80
N ILE A 100 -3.88 14.59 -3.79
CA ILE A 100 -4.62 13.32 -3.91
C ILE A 100 -6.09 13.59 -4.26
N ILE A 101 -6.74 14.53 -3.58
CA ILE A 101 -8.14 14.92 -3.83
C ILE A 101 -8.33 15.42 -5.27
N ILE A 102 -7.43 16.25 -5.80
CA ILE A 102 -7.50 16.73 -7.20
C ILE A 102 -7.27 15.57 -8.19
N MET A 103 -6.40 14.63 -7.84
CA MET A 103 -6.03 13.52 -8.71
C MET A 103 -7.10 12.41 -8.76
N ASP A 104 -7.77 12.15 -7.64
CA ASP A 104 -8.87 11.17 -7.51
C ASP A 104 -10.26 11.79 -7.69
N GLY A 105 -10.36 13.11 -7.70
CA GLY A 105 -11.61 13.84 -7.89
C GLY A 105 -12.22 13.58 -9.27
N LYS A 106 -13.56 13.64 -9.33
CA LYS A 106 -14.31 13.53 -10.58
C LYS A 106 -13.88 14.68 -11.52
N PRO A 107 -13.57 14.42 -12.80
CA PRO A 107 -13.07 15.44 -13.72
C PRO A 107 -14.06 16.61 -13.87
N ASP A 108 -15.36 16.33 -13.77
CA ASP A 108 -16.43 17.33 -13.81
C ASP A 108 -16.32 18.39 -12.71
N TRP A 109 -15.77 18.03 -11.54
CA TRP A 109 -15.65 18.94 -10.39
C TRP A 109 -14.31 19.69 -10.37
N MET A 110 -13.23 19.03 -10.82
CA MET A 110 -11.87 19.58 -10.73
C MET A 110 -11.48 20.44 -11.93
N GLY A 111 -12.22 20.34 -13.05
CA GLY A 111 -12.08 21.21 -14.21
C GLY A 111 -10.62 21.40 -14.66
N SER A 112 -10.17 22.65 -14.70
CA SER A 112 -8.81 23.00 -15.15
C SER A 112 -7.70 22.70 -14.13
N ALA A 113 -8.02 22.39 -12.87
CA ALA A 113 -7.01 22.12 -11.86
C ALA A 113 -6.32 20.77 -12.13
N GLN A 114 -7.09 19.75 -12.51
CA GLN A 114 -6.56 18.43 -12.82
C GLN A 114 -5.67 18.44 -14.08
N THR A 115 -6.06 19.19 -15.12
CA THR A 115 -5.25 19.32 -16.34
C THR A 115 -3.94 20.07 -16.09
N LYS A 116 -3.96 21.13 -15.27
CA LYS A 116 -2.74 21.82 -14.83
C LYS A 116 -1.83 20.91 -14.01
N LEU A 117 -2.41 20.14 -13.09
CA LEU A 117 -1.65 19.18 -12.26
C LEU A 117 -0.95 18.14 -13.14
N PHE A 118 -1.67 17.53 -14.10
CA PHE A 118 -1.09 16.57 -15.02
C PHE A 118 -0.11 17.19 -16.03
N SER A 119 -0.29 18.46 -16.38
CA SER A 119 0.68 19.20 -17.20
C SER A 119 1.99 19.46 -16.47
N LEU A 120 1.95 19.72 -15.16
CA LEU A 120 3.15 19.94 -14.35
C LEU A 120 3.82 18.63 -13.96
N ALA A 121 3.03 17.58 -13.73
CA ALA A 121 3.52 16.29 -13.29
C ALA A 121 2.91 15.16 -14.13
N ALA A 122 3.39 15.01 -15.36
CA ALA A 122 2.92 13.98 -16.29
C ALA A 122 3.04 12.55 -15.72
N PHE A 123 3.98 12.31 -14.81
CA PHE A 123 4.10 11.02 -14.13
C PHE A 123 2.86 10.67 -13.29
N LEU A 124 2.17 11.67 -12.70
CA LEU A 124 0.92 11.47 -11.93
C LEU A 124 -0.24 11.04 -12.83
N ALA A 125 -0.18 11.27 -14.14
CA ALA A 125 -1.21 10.78 -15.06
C ALA A 125 -1.11 9.26 -15.28
N THR A 126 0.07 8.67 -15.04
CA THR A 126 0.30 7.23 -15.20
C THR A 126 -0.20 6.44 -13.99
N LYS A 127 -0.76 5.25 -14.22
CA LYS A 127 -1.23 4.36 -13.12
C LYS A 127 -0.12 4.04 -12.11
N SER A 128 1.09 3.78 -12.60
CA SER A 128 2.26 3.49 -11.76
C SER A 128 2.71 4.72 -10.95
N GLY A 129 2.75 5.91 -11.57
CA GLY A 129 3.11 7.14 -10.88
C GLY A 129 2.15 7.51 -9.76
N ARG A 130 0.83 7.30 -9.96
CA ARG A 130 -0.18 7.46 -8.89
C ARG A 130 0.08 6.51 -7.73
N ALA A 131 0.31 5.24 -8.02
CA ALA A 131 0.58 4.24 -6.99
C ALA A 131 1.86 4.54 -6.19
N CYS A 132 2.95 4.93 -6.87
CA CYS A 132 4.18 5.35 -6.22
C CYS A 132 3.99 6.61 -5.36
N PHE A 133 3.18 7.56 -5.84
CA PHE A 133 2.87 8.77 -5.08
C PHE A 133 2.06 8.47 -3.81
N TYR A 134 1.03 7.63 -3.90
CA TYR A 134 0.27 7.18 -2.73
C TYR A 134 1.16 6.38 -1.76
N LEU A 135 2.10 5.57 -2.26
CA LEU A 135 3.04 4.83 -1.42
C LEU A 135 3.97 5.78 -0.67
N TYR A 136 4.45 6.82 -1.34
CA TYR A 136 5.27 7.86 -0.74
C TYR A 136 4.51 8.63 0.34
N VAL A 137 3.29 9.12 0.04
CA VAL A 137 2.47 9.84 1.03
C VAL A 137 2.06 8.94 2.20
N GLY A 138 1.70 7.69 1.93
CA GLY A 138 1.35 6.70 2.95
C GLY A 138 2.55 6.39 3.86
N SER A 139 3.73 6.15 3.29
CA SER A 139 4.94 5.83 4.07
C SER A 139 5.40 7.01 4.93
N ILE A 140 5.34 8.24 4.43
CA ILE A 140 5.62 9.44 5.24
C ILE A 140 4.63 9.52 6.43
N ASN A 141 3.34 9.30 6.19
CA ASN A 141 2.35 9.30 7.27
C ASN A 141 2.55 8.16 8.29
N LEU A 142 3.07 7.01 7.85
CA LEU A 142 3.45 5.89 8.72
C LEU A 142 4.77 6.09 9.47
N LEU A 143 5.60 7.05 9.06
CA LEU A 143 6.86 7.38 9.74
C LEU A 143 6.67 8.56 10.70
N LEU A 144 5.78 9.49 10.36
CA LEU A 144 5.45 10.68 11.16
C LEU A 144 4.30 10.42 12.14
N LEU A 145 4.56 9.55 13.11
CA LEU A 145 3.57 9.25 14.14
C LEU A 145 3.62 10.34 15.22
N PRO A 146 2.51 11.05 15.49
CA PRO A 146 2.44 12.01 16.59
C PRO A 146 2.51 11.28 17.94
N ASP A 147 2.97 11.99 18.97
CA ASP A 147 3.15 11.43 20.32
C ASP A 147 1.83 10.98 20.97
N SER A 148 0.71 11.58 20.54
CA SER A 148 -0.61 11.27 21.04
C SER A 148 -1.13 9.95 20.47
N TRP A 149 -1.49 9.02 21.36
CA TRP A 149 -1.93 7.67 20.99
C TRP A 149 -3.12 7.66 20.01
N PHE A 150 -4.09 8.56 20.20
CA PHE A 150 -5.27 8.65 19.35
C PHE A 150 -4.89 9.02 17.91
N TRP A 151 -4.13 10.10 17.75
CA TRP A 151 -3.67 10.54 16.44
C TRP A 151 -2.74 9.49 15.81
N LYS A 152 -1.90 8.83 16.60
CA LYS A 152 -1.05 7.73 16.15
C LYS A 152 -1.87 6.62 15.47
N VAL A 153 -2.99 6.21 16.05
CA VAL A 153 -3.91 5.21 15.45
C VAL A 153 -4.54 5.74 14.15
N VAL A 154 -4.98 7.00 14.14
CA VAL A 154 -5.57 7.62 12.94
C VAL A 154 -4.57 7.70 11.78
N TYR A 155 -3.35 8.20 12.02
CA TYR A 155 -2.30 8.28 11.01
C TYR A 155 -1.84 6.89 10.55
N LEU A 156 -1.78 5.92 11.48
CA LEU A 156 -1.48 4.52 11.14
C LEU A 156 -2.55 3.92 10.22
N ALA A 157 -3.83 4.17 10.49
CA ALA A 157 -4.92 3.67 9.67
C ALA A 157 -4.95 4.33 8.28
N ILE A 158 -4.78 5.64 8.19
CA ILE A 158 -4.76 6.38 6.91
C ILE A 158 -3.51 6.02 6.10
N GLY A 159 -2.32 6.07 6.70
CA GLY A 159 -1.06 5.72 6.05
C GLY A 159 -1.05 4.25 5.63
N GLY A 160 -1.55 3.35 6.49
CA GLY A 160 -1.65 1.92 6.21
C GLY A 160 -2.58 1.62 5.04
N THR A 161 -3.75 2.26 4.98
CA THR A 161 -4.69 2.08 3.85
C THR A 161 -4.11 2.60 2.55
N LEU A 162 -3.47 3.78 2.54
CA LEU A 162 -2.78 4.32 1.36
C LEU A 162 -1.65 3.39 0.89
N CYS A 163 -0.81 2.89 1.80
CA CYS A 163 0.24 1.94 1.46
C CYS A 163 -0.31 0.61 0.91
N ALA A 164 -1.36 0.06 1.52
CA ALA A 164 -2.00 -1.16 1.05
C ALA A 164 -2.58 -1.01 -0.36
N ILE A 165 -3.32 0.08 -0.61
CA ILE A 165 -3.89 0.41 -1.93
C ILE A 165 -2.76 0.54 -2.96
N SER A 166 -1.68 1.25 -2.62
CA SER A 166 -0.53 1.45 -3.50
C SER A 166 0.16 0.14 -3.84
N ALA A 167 0.37 -0.73 -2.85
CA ALA A 167 0.96 -2.04 -3.05
C ALA A 167 0.07 -2.90 -3.97
N ILE A 168 -1.25 -2.89 -3.76
CA ILE A 168 -2.19 -3.61 -4.63
C ILE A 168 -2.13 -3.09 -6.07
N MET A 169 -2.08 -1.77 -6.27
CA MET A 169 -1.94 -1.16 -7.60
C MET A 169 -0.61 -1.53 -8.28
N LEU A 170 0.51 -1.52 -7.55
CA LEU A 170 1.82 -1.88 -8.07
C LEU A 170 1.90 -3.37 -8.42
N LEU A 171 1.43 -4.24 -7.53
CA LEU A 171 1.39 -5.69 -7.76
C LEU A 171 0.53 -6.04 -8.97
N SER A 172 -0.61 -5.35 -9.14
CA SER A 172 -1.49 -5.49 -10.30
C SER A 172 -0.81 -5.03 -11.60
N SER A 173 0.02 -3.99 -11.54
CA SER A 173 0.78 -3.50 -12.69
C SER A 173 1.91 -4.45 -13.08
N SER A 174 2.64 -5.00 -12.10
CA SER A 174 3.76 -5.92 -12.35
C SER A 174 3.30 -7.27 -12.93
N GLY A 175 2.13 -7.79 -12.52
CA GLY A 175 1.60 -9.05 -13.05
C GLY A 175 1.11 -8.97 -14.49
N CYS A 176 0.69 -7.80 -14.98
CA CYS A 176 0.19 -7.61 -16.35
C CYS A 176 1.30 -7.54 -17.41
N CYS A 177 2.47 -7.01 -17.08
CA CYS A 177 3.57 -6.90 -18.05
C CYS A 177 4.09 -8.28 -18.48
N SER A 178 4.03 -9.27 -17.59
CA SER A 178 4.46 -10.65 -17.91
C SER A 178 3.56 -11.34 -18.93
N ASN A 179 2.26 -11.03 -18.97
CA ASN A 179 1.33 -11.63 -19.94
C ASN A 179 1.32 -10.91 -21.29
N ARG A 180 1.54 -9.59 -21.32
CA ARG A 180 1.51 -8.83 -22.58
C ARG A 180 2.66 -9.20 -23.52
N HIS A 181 3.81 -9.57 -22.96
CA HIS A 181 4.92 -10.09 -23.75
C HIS A 181 4.55 -11.44 -24.40
N GLN A 182 3.83 -12.30 -23.69
CA GLN A 182 3.40 -13.61 -24.18
C GLN A 182 2.33 -13.52 -25.28
N GLU A 183 1.43 -12.54 -25.19
CA GLU A 183 0.41 -12.30 -26.23
C GLU A 183 1.00 -11.73 -27.53
N THR A 184 2.14 -11.04 -27.44
CA THR A 184 2.86 -10.53 -28.63
C THR A 184 3.59 -11.67 -29.35
N GLU A 185 4.21 -12.60 -28.59
CA GLU A 185 4.83 -13.80 -29.19
C GLU A 185 3.81 -14.75 -29.83
N LEU A 186 2.64 -14.95 -29.22
CA LEU A 186 1.56 -15.77 -29.81
C LEU A 186 0.98 -15.18 -31.10
N ARG A 187 1.09 -13.86 -31.30
CA ARG A 187 0.71 -13.20 -32.56
C ARG A 187 1.81 -13.27 -33.62
N GLU A 188 3.06 -13.38 -33.20
CA GLU A 188 4.22 -13.54 -34.10
C GLU A 188 4.39 -14.99 -34.59
N GLU A 189 3.85 -15.97 -33.86
CA GLU A 189 3.76 -17.39 -34.28
C GLU A 189 2.51 -17.75 -35.11
N ALA A 190 1.64 -16.78 -35.41
CA ALA A 190 0.56 -16.95 -36.38
C ALA A 190 0.82 -16.36 -37.81
N PRO A 191 2.01 -16.48 -38.44
CA PRO A 191 2.19 -16.13 -39.84
C PRO A 191 1.87 -17.35 -40.72
N GLY A 192 0.64 -17.41 -41.24
CA GLY A 192 0.31 -18.27 -42.38
C GLY A 192 -0.67 -19.40 -42.09
N ALA A 193 -1.89 -19.04 -41.74
CA ALA A 193 -3.08 -19.85 -42.01
C ALA A 193 -4.07 -19.04 -42.84
#